data_AF-A0AAE7RAV4-F1
#
_entry.id   AF-A0AAE7RAV4-F1
#
_cell.length_a   1.000
_cell.length_b   1.000
_cell.length_c   1.000
_cell.angle_alpha   90.00
_cell.angle_beta   90.00
_cell.angle_gamma   90.00
#
_symmetry.space_group_name_H-M   'P 1'
#
loop_
_entity.id
_entity.type
_entity.pdbx_description
1 polymer ?
#
loop_
_entity_poly.entity_id
_entity_poly.type
_entity_poly.pdbx_seq_one_letter_code
_entity_poly.pdbx_strand_id
1 'polypeptide(L)'
;MKPASALKAVISIDDGVLMRGAFYVLLAAAAAFLVIDIREISTAEAARPGLETLPDVPTFLPPTTAPGAPGAPPVQPSSPEEVLRKPMTFNLVSGGVLVAEGTIDPGAAGRFANEVEARGEYIKLVSLNSPGGSVDDAVAMSKLIREKNIATKVAEKALCASSCPIVFAGGVTRSAEKDAVVGVHQVFNGGIDRPSPDQAMSSVQATTARVARHLDEMGIGAGLWIHALETPPNQLYYLTPAEMAKYRLTTDATPAATPSAG
;
A
#
# COMPACT_ATOMS: atom_id res chain seq x y z
N MET A 1 63.16 44.44 -9.10
CA MET A 1 62.11 45.48 -9.16
C MET A 1 60.84 44.95 -8.52
N LYS A 2 60.34 45.73 -7.55
CA LYS A 2 59.24 45.57 -6.57
C LYS A 2 58.12 44.53 -6.84
N PRO A 3 58.07 43.42 -6.07
CA PRO A 3 56.84 42.66 -5.81
C PRO A 3 55.96 43.30 -4.70
N ALA A 4 56.35 44.48 -4.19
CA ALA A 4 55.74 45.12 -3.02
C ALA A 4 54.52 46.02 -3.33
N SER A 5 54.06 46.09 -4.59
CA SER A 5 53.02 47.05 -5.00
C SER A 5 51.59 46.51 -4.87
N ALA A 6 51.35 45.23 -5.18
CA ALA A 6 50.01 44.64 -5.10
C ALA A 6 49.59 44.37 -3.64
N LEU A 7 50.55 43.96 -2.79
CA LEU A 7 50.30 43.69 -1.37
C LEU A 7 50.03 44.97 -0.57
N LYS A 8 50.58 46.13 -0.99
CA LYS A 8 50.34 47.42 -0.33
C LYS A 8 48.98 48.05 -0.65
N ALA A 9 48.35 47.70 -1.77
CA ALA A 9 47.01 48.18 -2.11
C ALA A 9 45.90 47.46 -1.32
N VAL A 10 46.16 46.22 -0.88
CA VAL A 10 45.23 45.44 -0.05
C VAL A 10 45.23 45.92 1.41
N ILE A 11 46.34 46.50 1.89
CA ILE A 11 46.50 46.98 3.29
C ILE A 11 45.84 48.37 3.52
N SER A 12 45.39 49.06 2.47
CA SER A 12 44.71 50.37 2.59
C SER A 12 43.21 50.32 2.30
N ILE A 13 42.63 49.13 2.14
CA ILE A 13 41.19 48.96 1.94
C ILE A 13 40.57 48.79 3.32
N ASP A 14 39.60 49.65 3.63
CA ASP A 14 38.79 49.57 4.84
C ASP A 14 38.29 48.12 5.05
N ASP A 15 38.54 47.55 6.23
CA ASP A 15 38.14 46.18 6.59
C ASP A 15 36.65 45.94 6.30
N GLY A 16 35.81 46.98 6.43
CA GLY A 16 34.39 46.93 6.09
C GLY A 16 34.13 46.75 4.59
N VAL A 17 34.96 47.33 3.72
CA VAL A 17 34.88 47.16 2.26
C VAL A 17 35.40 45.78 1.85
N LEU A 18 36.45 45.30 2.51
CA LEU A 18 37.00 43.96 2.27
C LEU A 18 36.01 42.86 2.66
N MET A 19 35.39 42.98 3.84
CA MET A 19 34.38 42.02 4.33
C MET A 19 33.11 42.05 3.50
N ARG A 20 32.65 43.24 3.07
CA ARG A 20 31.51 43.35 2.12
C ARG A 20 31.86 42.75 0.77
N GLY A 21 33.08 42.96 0.27
CA GLY A 21 33.56 42.34 -0.96
C GLY A 21 33.55 40.80 -0.87
N ALA A 22 34.09 40.24 0.20
CA ALA A 22 34.06 38.80 0.45
C ALA A 22 32.62 38.26 0.55
N PHE A 23 31.74 38.98 1.25
CA PHE A 23 30.32 38.61 1.34
C PHE A 23 29.62 38.61 -0.02
N TYR A 24 29.81 39.65 -0.85
CA TYR A 24 29.18 39.70 -2.17
C TYR A 24 29.72 38.64 -3.13
N VAL A 25 31.01 38.28 -3.02
CA VAL A 25 31.60 37.17 -3.79
C VAL A 25 30.98 35.84 -3.38
N LEU A 26 30.84 35.58 -2.07
CA LEU A 26 30.18 34.37 -1.57
C LEU A 26 28.70 34.32 -1.97
N LEU A 27 27.99 35.45 -1.90
CA LEU A 27 26.60 35.56 -2.33
C LEU A 27 26.45 35.26 -3.82
N ALA A 28 27.34 35.82 -4.66
CA ALA A 28 27.34 35.58 -6.09
C ALA A 28 27.66 34.12 -6.44
N ALA A 29 28.60 33.50 -5.73
CA ALA A 29 28.91 32.09 -5.88
C ALA A 29 27.71 31.20 -5.50
N ALA A 30 27.07 31.46 -4.36
CA ALA A 30 25.87 30.74 -3.93
C ALA A 30 24.71 30.89 -4.93
N ALA A 31 24.49 32.09 -5.46
CA ALA A 31 23.49 32.33 -6.50
C ALA A 31 23.81 31.57 -7.80
N ALA A 32 25.09 31.50 -8.18
CA ALA A 32 25.53 30.73 -9.34
C ALA A 32 25.29 29.23 -9.14
N PHE A 33 25.64 28.67 -7.98
CA PHE A 33 25.34 27.28 -7.64
C PHE A 33 23.84 27.00 -7.67
N LEU A 34 23.02 27.86 -7.06
CA LEU A 34 21.57 27.72 -7.11
C LEU A 34 21.02 27.70 -8.55
N VAL A 35 21.55 28.56 -9.43
CA VAL A 35 21.14 28.58 -10.84
C VAL A 35 21.59 27.33 -11.59
N ILE A 36 22.80 26.83 -11.30
CA ILE A 36 23.30 25.57 -11.86
C ILE A 36 22.41 24.41 -11.42
N ASP A 37 22.15 24.30 -10.11
CA ASP A 37 21.29 23.26 -9.53
C ASP A 37 19.86 23.33 -10.10
N ILE A 38 19.27 24.52 -10.22
CA ILE A 38 17.94 24.70 -10.83
C ILE A 38 17.96 24.29 -12.30
N ARG A 39 19.01 24.64 -13.05
CA ARG A 39 19.15 24.22 -14.45
C ARG A 39 19.30 22.71 -14.55
N GLU A 40 20.10 22.10 -13.69
CA GLU A 40 20.30 20.65 -13.64
C GLU A 40 19.00 19.92 -13.28
N ILE A 41 18.26 20.40 -12.28
CA ILE A 41 16.92 19.89 -11.92
C ILE A 41 15.95 20.06 -13.10
N SER A 42 15.91 21.24 -13.73
CA SER A 42 14.99 21.51 -14.84
C SER A 42 15.30 20.70 -16.10
N THR A 43 16.59 20.42 -16.35
CA THR A 43 17.02 19.58 -17.47
C THR A 43 16.81 18.10 -17.18
N ALA A 44 17.02 17.66 -15.93
CA ALA A 44 16.64 16.34 -15.47
C ALA A 44 15.11 16.13 -15.53
N GLU A 45 14.33 17.17 -15.21
CA GLU A 45 12.87 17.16 -15.29
C GLU A 45 12.36 17.19 -16.74
N ALA A 46 13.01 17.95 -17.64
CA ALA A 46 12.74 17.94 -19.07
C ALA A 46 13.18 16.65 -19.77
N ALA A 47 14.16 15.94 -19.21
CA ALA A 47 14.58 14.61 -19.65
C ALA A 47 13.71 13.49 -19.07
N ARG A 48 12.76 13.80 -18.17
CA ARG A 48 11.72 12.84 -17.81
C ARG A 48 10.87 12.59 -19.05
N PRO A 49 10.70 11.32 -19.48
CA PRO A 49 9.75 11.02 -20.54
C PRO A 49 8.39 11.61 -20.14
N GLY A 50 7.87 12.50 -20.99
CA GLY A 50 6.58 13.15 -20.78
C GLY A 50 5.50 12.10 -20.61
N LEU A 51 4.55 12.38 -19.72
CA LEU A 51 3.39 11.59 -19.30
C LEU A 51 2.92 10.55 -20.33
N GLU A 52 3.62 9.43 -20.44
CA GLU A 52 3.04 8.22 -21.00
C GLU A 52 1.94 7.85 -20.01
N THR A 53 0.73 7.68 -20.53
CA THR A 53 -0.43 7.18 -19.77
C THR A 53 0.05 6.06 -18.86
N LEU A 54 -0.19 6.22 -17.56
CA LEU A 54 0.16 5.24 -16.52
C LEU A 54 -0.03 3.83 -17.09
N PRO A 55 1.01 2.99 -17.21
CA PRO A 55 0.73 1.57 -17.37
C PRO A 55 -0.13 1.20 -16.16
N ASP A 56 -1.32 0.64 -16.42
CA ASP A 56 -2.27 0.22 -15.40
C ASP A 56 -1.49 -0.40 -14.25
N VAL A 57 -1.56 0.19 -13.05
CA VAL A 57 -1.11 -0.51 -11.85
C VAL A 57 -1.86 -1.84 -11.91
N PRO A 58 -1.17 -2.99 -12.05
CA PRO A 58 -1.85 -4.23 -12.35
C PRO A 58 -2.74 -4.56 -11.16
N THR A 59 -4.01 -4.24 -11.32
CA THR A 59 -5.07 -4.71 -10.43
C THR A 59 -5.16 -6.19 -10.74
N PHE A 60 -4.51 -6.98 -9.87
CA PHE A 60 -4.48 -8.43 -9.95
C PHE A 60 -5.87 -8.94 -9.58
N LEU A 61 -6.71 -8.98 -10.61
CA LEU A 61 -7.95 -9.73 -10.55
C LEU A 61 -7.64 -11.22 -10.67
N PRO A 62 -8.47 -12.09 -10.08
CA PRO A 62 -8.39 -13.53 -10.27
C PRO A 62 -8.17 -13.88 -11.74
N PRO A 63 -7.23 -14.79 -12.09
CA PRO A 63 -7.21 -15.33 -13.45
C PRO A 63 -8.58 -15.95 -13.76
N THR A 64 -9.10 -15.72 -14.97
CA THR A 64 -10.42 -16.18 -15.45
C THR A 64 -10.53 -17.70 -15.65
N THR A 65 -9.70 -18.48 -14.97
CA THR A 65 -9.76 -19.94 -14.96
C THR A 65 -11.08 -20.40 -14.37
N ALA A 66 -11.62 -21.52 -14.88
CA ALA A 66 -12.87 -22.09 -14.37
C ALA A 66 -12.78 -22.31 -12.84
N PRO A 67 -13.81 -21.90 -12.05
CA PRO A 67 -13.82 -22.10 -10.60
C PRO A 67 -13.58 -23.56 -10.21
N GLY A 68 -12.82 -23.77 -9.14
CA GLY A 68 -12.56 -25.11 -8.58
C GLY A 68 -11.43 -25.92 -9.24
N ALA A 69 -10.75 -25.40 -10.26
CA ALA A 69 -9.47 -25.95 -10.70
C ALA A 69 -8.36 -25.66 -9.66
N PRO A 70 -7.28 -26.47 -9.58
CA PRO A 70 -6.14 -26.16 -8.72
C PRO A 70 -5.59 -24.75 -9.02
N GLY A 71 -5.63 -23.86 -8.02
CA GLY A 71 -5.22 -22.46 -8.18
C GLY A 71 -6.29 -21.51 -8.77
N ALA A 72 -7.53 -21.95 -8.94
CA ALA A 72 -8.67 -21.11 -9.31
C ALA A 72 -9.48 -20.68 -8.08
N PRO A 73 -10.23 -19.56 -8.14
CA PRO A 73 -11.08 -19.16 -7.03
C PRO A 73 -12.18 -20.21 -6.79
N PRO A 74 -12.68 -20.35 -5.54
CA PRO A 74 -13.75 -21.30 -5.22
C PRO A 74 -15.04 -21.00 -5.99
N VAL A 75 -15.29 -19.72 -6.26
CA VAL A 75 -16.41 -19.20 -7.05
C VAL A 75 -15.95 -17.94 -7.79
N GLN A 76 -16.68 -17.53 -8.83
CA GLN A 76 -16.44 -16.21 -9.38
C GLN A 76 -16.95 -15.11 -8.44
N PRO A 77 -16.16 -14.05 -8.21
CA PRO A 77 -16.64 -12.88 -7.50
C PRO A 77 -17.90 -12.30 -8.16
N SER A 78 -18.83 -11.81 -7.33
CA SER A 78 -20.10 -11.25 -7.82
C SER A 78 -19.94 -9.86 -8.43
N SER A 79 -18.99 -9.06 -7.93
CA SER A 79 -18.72 -7.73 -8.47
C SER A 79 -17.93 -7.81 -9.79
N PRO A 80 -18.34 -7.06 -10.83
CA PRO A 80 -17.61 -7.01 -12.08
C PRO A 80 -16.18 -6.50 -11.90
N GLU A 81 -15.27 -7.02 -12.74
CA GLU A 81 -13.87 -6.57 -12.79
C GLU A 81 -13.74 -5.04 -12.89
N GLU A 82 -14.55 -4.42 -13.77
CA GLU A 82 -14.60 -2.97 -13.98
C GLU A 82 -14.91 -2.18 -12.71
N VAL A 83 -15.67 -2.76 -11.77
CA VAL A 83 -15.97 -2.14 -10.47
C VAL A 83 -14.79 -2.32 -9.53
N LEU A 84 -14.22 -3.52 -9.47
CA LEU A 84 -13.10 -3.85 -8.60
C LEU A 84 -11.82 -3.06 -8.95
N ARG A 85 -11.62 -2.70 -10.22
CA ARG A 85 -10.48 -1.88 -10.68
C ARG A 85 -10.59 -0.39 -10.33
N LYS A 86 -11.77 0.10 -9.96
CA LYS A 86 -11.96 1.52 -9.59
C LYS A 86 -11.36 1.81 -8.21
N PRO A 87 -10.99 3.07 -7.93
CA PRO A 87 -10.59 3.50 -6.60
C PRO A 87 -11.57 3.06 -5.51
N MET A 88 -11.07 2.70 -4.34
CA MET A 88 -11.89 2.19 -3.25
C MET A 88 -12.88 3.26 -2.78
N THR A 89 -14.14 2.87 -2.70
CA THR A 89 -15.24 3.66 -2.18
C THR A 89 -15.74 3.08 -0.86
N PHE A 90 -16.33 3.94 -0.04
CA PHE A 90 -16.84 3.59 1.28
C PHE A 90 -18.30 4.04 1.39
N ASN A 91 -19.20 3.07 1.51
CA ASN A 91 -20.65 3.33 1.56
C ASN A 91 -21.23 2.74 2.84
N LEU A 92 -21.66 3.60 3.76
CA LEU A 92 -22.35 3.16 4.98
C LEU A 92 -23.80 2.80 4.66
N VAL A 93 -24.15 1.54 4.83
CA VAL A 93 -25.50 1.01 4.62
C VAL A 93 -26.19 0.67 5.94
N SER A 94 -27.43 0.18 5.87
CA SER A 94 -28.20 -0.22 7.05
C SER A 94 -27.48 -1.26 7.90
N GLY A 95 -27.75 -1.25 9.20
CA GLY A 95 -27.12 -2.17 10.15
C GLY A 95 -25.71 -1.78 10.61
N GLY A 96 -25.19 -0.61 10.19
CA GLY A 96 -23.86 -0.13 10.59
C GLY A 96 -22.72 -0.80 9.81
N VAL A 97 -23.01 -1.25 8.59
CA VAL A 97 -22.05 -1.89 7.70
C VAL A 97 -21.46 -0.86 6.76
N LEU A 98 -20.16 -0.63 6.86
CA LEU A 98 -19.42 0.17 5.89
C LEU A 98 -18.92 -0.76 4.78
N VAL A 99 -19.50 -0.65 3.59
CA VAL A 99 -19.05 -1.40 2.41
C VAL A 99 -17.83 -0.70 1.82
N ALA A 100 -16.69 -1.39 1.82
CA ALA A 100 -15.44 -0.96 1.20
C ALA A 100 -15.23 -1.75 -0.10
N GLU A 101 -15.48 -1.12 -1.24
CA GLU A 101 -15.45 -1.77 -2.56
C GLU A 101 -14.49 -1.06 -3.52
N GLY A 102 -13.68 -1.84 -4.23
CA GLY A 102 -12.73 -1.36 -5.23
C GLY A 102 -11.27 -1.61 -4.85
N THR A 103 -10.37 -1.09 -5.67
CA THR A 103 -8.91 -1.17 -5.49
C THR A 103 -8.49 -0.27 -4.34
N ILE A 104 -7.65 -0.76 -3.43
CA ILE A 104 -7.00 0.04 -2.39
C ILE A 104 -5.98 0.94 -3.09
N ASP A 105 -6.42 2.04 -3.68
CA ASP A 105 -5.57 3.03 -4.33
C ASP A 105 -4.85 3.91 -3.30
N PRO A 106 -3.72 4.55 -3.67
CA PRO A 106 -3.06 5.53 -2.82
C PRO A 106 -4.04 6.61 -2.32
N GLY A 107 -4.16 6.74 -0.99
CA GLY A 107 -5.09 7.67 -0.35
C GLY A 107 -6.42 7.05 0.07
N ALA A 108 -6.66 5.78 -0.23
CA ALA A 108 -7.82 5.02 0.29
C ALA A 108 -7.88 5.06 1.82
N ALA A 109 -6.73 4.98 2.52
CA ALA A 109 -6.71 5.07 3.98
C ALA A 109 -7.17 6.43 4.51
N GLY A 110 -6.83 7.52 3.81
CA GLY A 110 -7.31 8.86 4.15
C GLY A 110 -8.82 8.99 3.98
N ARG A 111 -9.37 8.47 2.88
CA ARG A 111 -10.82 8.45 2.65
C ARG A 111 -11.55 7.59 3.68
N PHE A 112 -10.98 6.43 4.03
CA PHE A 112 -11.50 5.57 5.10
C PHE A 112 -11.52 6.29 6.45
N ALA A 113 -10.40 6.96 6.81
CA ALA A 113 -10.30 7.70 8.05
C ALA A 113 -11.35 8.81 8.15
N ASN A 114 -11.60 9.54 7.05
CA ASN A 114 -12.65 10.57 7.00
C ASN A 114 -14.05 10.00 7.26
N GLU A 115 -14.37 8.81 6.72
CA GLU A 115 -15.67 8.16 6.98
C GLU A 115 -15.78 7.69 8.43
N VAL A 116 -14.71 7.16 9.00
CA VAL A 116 -14.65 6.74 10.41
C VAL A 116 -14.73 7.94 11.35
N GLU A 117 -14.12 9.08 11.01
CA GLU A 117 -14.25 10.30 11.79
C GLU A 117 -15.68 10.86 11.71
N ALA A 118 -16.25 10.92 10.52
CA ALA A 118 -17.57 11.49 10.31
C ALA A 118 -18.71 10.62 10.87
N ARG A 119 -18.55 9.29 10.87
CA ARG A 119 -19.66 8.34 11.11
C ARG A 119 -19.27 7.14 11.98
N GLY A 120 -18.09 7.15 12.60
CA GLY A 120 -17.51 6.01 13.33
C GLY A 120 -18.40 5.39 14.39
N GLU A 121 -19.20 6.20 15.10
CA GLU A 121 -20.14 5.72 16.12
C GLU A 121 -21.19 4.75 15.56
N TYR A 122 -21.50 4.84 14.26
CA TYR A 122 -22.47 3.99 13.58
C TYR A 122 -21.83 2.80 12.86
N ILE A 123 -20.51 2.82 12.66
CA ILE A 123 -19.79 1.79 11.92
C ILE A 123 -19.46 0.65 12.89
N LYS A 124 -20.16 -0.47 12.72
CA LYS A 124 -19.94 -1.70 13.51
C LYS A 124 -19.05 -2.69 12.77
N LEU A 125 -19.10 -2.68 11.44
CA LEU A 125 -18.48 -3.68 10.59
C LEU A 125 -18.04 -3.07 9.26
N VAL A 126 -16.83 -3.40 8.80
CA VAL A 126 -16.37 -3.13 7.44
C VAL A 126 -16.55 -4.39 6.59
N SER A 127 -17.36 -4.31 5.54
CA SER A 127 -17.52 -5.37 4.54
C SER A 127 -16.56 -5.11 3.38
N LEU A 128 -15.60 -6.01 3.18
CA LEU A 128 -14.52 -5.86 2.22
C LEU A 128 -14.86 -6.56 0.89
N ASN A 129 -14.69 -5.83 -0.21
CA ASN A 129 -14.78 -6.35 -1.58
C ASN A 129 -13.72 -5.68 -2.46
N SER A 130 -12.50 -6.21 -2.45
CA SER A 130 -11.33 -5.57 -3.02
C SER A 130 -10.33 -6.55 -3.63
N PRO A 131 -9.73 -6.23 -4.78
CA PRO A 131 -8.59 -6.95 -5.32
C PRO A 131 -7.26 -6.63 -4.62
N GLY A 132 -7.27 -5.75 -3.61
CA GLY A 132 -6.08 -5.20 -2.98
C GLY A 132 -5.58 -3.93 -3.67
N GLY A 133 -4.27 -3.69 -3.63
CA GLY A 133 -3.64 -2.45 -4.07
C GLY A 133 -2.52 -2.02 -3.11
N SER A 134 -2.47 -0.73 -2.78
CA SER A 134 -1.53 -0.10 -1.85
C SER A 134 -1.44 -0.85 -0.51
N VAL A 135 -0.25 -1.39 -0.23
CA VAL A 135 0.04 -2.10 1.03
C VAL A 135 0.05 -1.13 2.21
N ASP A 136 0.58 0.08 2.02
CA ASP A 136 0.68 1.06 3.10
C ASP A 136 -0.71 1.58 3.51
N ASP A 137 -1.61 1.83 2.54
CA ASP A 137 -3.01 2.17 2.83
C ASP A 137 -3.72 0.99 3.52
N ALA A 138 -3.50 -0.25 3.07
CA ALA A 138 -4.11 -1.43 3.68
C ALA A 138 -3.69 -1.60 5.16
N VAL A 139 -2.41 -1.41 5.48
CA VAL A 139 -1.90 -1.43 6.85
C VAL A 139 -2.52 -0.31 7.69
N ALA A 140 -2.58 0.92 7.15
CA ALA A 140 -3.16 2.06 7.86
C ALA A 140 -4.65 1.85 8.17
N MET A 141 -5.43 1.37 7.20
CA MET A 141 -6.84 1.02 7.39
C MET A 141 -7.00 -0.08 8.44
N SER A 142 -6.19 -1.13 8.37
CA SER A 142 -6.19 -2.25 9.33
C SER A 142 -5.96 -1.78 10.77
N LYS A 143 -4.98 -0.89 10.99
CA LYS A 143 -4.70 -0.29 12.30
C LYS A 143 -5.88 0.52 12.82
N LEU A 144 -6.47 1.36 11.97
CA LEU A 144 -7.62 2.17 12.37
C LEU A 144 -8.85 1.31 12.71
N ILE A 145 -9.11 0.25 11.94
CA ILE A 145 -10.16 -0.74 12.23
C ILE A 145 -9.95 -1.35 13.62
N ARG A 146 -8.72 -1.77 13.93
CA ARG A 146 -8.36 -2.35 15.23
C ARG A 146 -8.56 -1.34 16.36
N GLU A 147 -8.06 -0.12 16.19
CA GLU A 147 -8.16 0.96 17.19
C GLU A 147 -9.61 1.30 17.53
N LYS A 148 -10.48 1.34 16.51
CA LYS A 148 -11.91 1.65 16.68
C LYS A 148 -12.77 0.45 17.07
N ASN A 149 -12.16 -0.72 17.32
CA ASN A 149 -12.87 -1.96 17.66
C ASN A 149 -13.95 -2.36 16.63
N ILE A 150 -13.67 -2.16 15.35
CA ILE A 150 -14.61 -2.45 14.26
C ILE A 150 -14.45 -3.91 13.79
N ALA A 151 -15.56 -4.59 13.50
CA ALA A 151 -15.55 -5.93 12.92
C ALA A 151 -15.21 -5.88 11.42
N THR A 152 -14.69 -6.97 10.85
CA THR A 152 -14.48 -7.09 9.41
C THR A 152 -15.15 -8.32 8.85
N LYS A 153 -15.61 -8.22 7.60
CA LYS A 153 -16.26 -9.31 6.89
C LYS A 153 -15.87 -9.35 5.42
N VAL A 154 -15.78 -10.55 4.86
CA VAL A 154 -15.87 -10.79 3.41
C VAL A 154 -17.19 -11.51 3.15
N ALA A 155 -18.10 -10.86 2.43
CA ALA A 155 -19.42 -11.40 2.15
C ALA A 155 -19.38 -12.55 1.13
N GLU A 156 -20.49 -13.28 1.01
CA GLU A 156 -20.63 -14.34 0.00
C GLU A 156 -20.29 -13.80 -1.40
N LYS A 157 -19.40 -14.51 -2.10
CA LYS A 157 -18.88 -14.14 -3.43
C LYS A 157 -18.19 -12.77 -3.50
N ALA A 158 -17.86 -12.14 -2.38
CA ALA A 158 -16.98 -10.97 -2.38
C ALA A 158 -15.52 -11.39 -2.51
N LEU A 159 -14.71 -10.53 -3.14
CA LEU A 159 -13.27 -10.73 -3.29
C LEU A 159 -12.51 -10.02 -2.18
N CYS A 160 -11.52 -10.68 -1.59
CA CYS A 160 -10.52 -10.02 -0.76
C CYS A 160 -9.14 -10.60 -1.11
N ALA A 161 -8.46 -9.96 -2.06
CA ALA A 161 -7.19 -10.44 -2.60
C ALA A 161 -6.00 -9.52 -2.25
N SER A 162 -4.79 -10.07 -2.34
CA SER A 162 -3.53 -9.34 -2.26
C SER A 162 -3.35 -8.60 -0.92
N SER A 163 -3.43 -7.26 -0.89
CA SER A 163 -3.35 -6.46 0.33
C SER A 163 -4.67 -6.36 1.10
N CYS A 164 -5.81 -6.75 0.52
CA CYS A 164 -7.11 -6.74 1.24
C CYS A 164 -7.11 -7.60 2.52
N PRO A 165 -6.54 -8.83 2.54
CA PRO A 165 -6.39 -9.61 3.78
C PRO A 165 -5.67 -8.89 4.93
N ILE A 166 -4.81 -7.90 4.64
CA ILE A 166 -4.18 -7.05 5.65
C ILE A 166 -5.23 -6.17 6.34
N VAL A 167 -6.13 -5.54 5.57
CA VAL A 167 -7.28 -4.78 6.10
C VAL A 167 -8.19 -5.71 6.90
N PHE A 168 -8.49 -6.89 6.35
CA PHE A 168 -9.35 -7.89 6.99
C PHE A 168 -8.83 -8.29 8.37
N ALA A 169 -7.51 -8.50 8.51
CA ALA A 169 -6.86 -8.84 9.77
C ALA A 169 -7.06 -7.82 10.90
N GLY A 170 -7.36 -6.55 10.56
CA GLY A 170 -7.58 -5.46 11.52
C GLY A 170 -8.81 -5.66 12.41
N GLY A 171 -9.80 -6.44 11.95
CA GLY A 171 -11.06 -6.64 12.66
C GLY A 171 -10.91 -7.27 14.04
N VAL A 172 -11.69 -6.78 15.01
CA VAL A 172 -11.80 -7.42 16.34
C VAL A 172 -12.55 -8.74 16.30
N THR A 173 -13.51 -8.84 15.37
CA THR A 173 -14.12 -10.08 14.89
C THR A 173 -13.97 -10.10 13.37
N ARG A 174 -13.72 -11.28 12.81
CA ARG A 174 -13.35 -11.47 11.40
C ARG A 174 -14.13 -12.66 10.85
N SER A 175 -15.02 -12.39 9.91
CA SER A 175 -15.87 -13.39 9.28
C SER A 175 -15.66 -13.45 7.77
N ALA A 176 -15.66 -14.65 7.22
CA ALA A 176 -15.72 -14.88 5.78
C ALA A 176 -16.94 -15.77 5.55
N GLU A 177 -17.92 -15.26 4.81
CA GLU A 177 -19.15 -15.99 4.53
C GLU A 177 -18.88 -17.18 3.58
N LYS A 178 -19.90 -18.02 3.40
CA LYS A 178 -19.83 -19.12 2.44
C LYS A 178 -19.42 -18.55 1.07
N ASP A 179 -18.49 -19.24 0.41
CA ASP A 179 -17.99 -18.89 -0.93
C ASP A 179 -17.32 -17.49 -1.03
N ALA A 180 -16.91 -16.89 0.10
CA ALA A 180 -16.02 -15.74 0.08
C ALA A 180 -14.68 -16.07 -0.59
N VAL A 181 -14.18 -15.17 -1.44
CA VAL A 181 -12.95 -15.40 -2.21
C VAL A 181 -11.80 -14.63 -1.56
N VAL A 182 -11.03 -15.31 -0.70
CA VAL A 182 -9.87 -14.72 0.00
C VAL A 182 -8.59 -15.29 -0.57
N GLY A 183 -7.70 -14.43 -1.07
CA GLY A 183 -6.47 -14.85 -1.73
C GLY A 183 -5.26 -14.00 -1.40
N VAL A 184 -4.08 -14.62 -1.39
CA VAL A 184 -2.81 -13.95 -1.10
C VAL A 184 -1.77 -14.23 -2.19
N HIS A 185 -0.84 -13.29 -2.37
CA HIS A 185 0.35 -13.44 -3.19
C HIS A 185 1.47 -12.54 -2.69
N GLN A 186 2.67 -12.66 -3.27
CA GLN A 186 3.82 -11.90 -2.80
C GLN A 186 3.66 -10.40 -3.03
N VAL A 187 4.22 -9.60 -2.13
CA VAL A 187 4.34 -8.15 -2.36
C VAL A 187 5.35 -7.93 -3.48
N PHE A 188 4.97 -7.17 -4.50
CA PHE A 188 5.86 -6.75 -5.58
C PHE A 188 5.92 -5.22 -5.62
N ASN A 189 7.05 -4.67 -6.07
CA ASN A 189 7.17 -3.24 -6.26
C ASN A 189 6.53 -2.84 -7.60
N GLY A 190 5.31 -2.31 -7.55
CA GLY A 190 4.57 -1.79 -8.71
C GLY A 190 4.73 -0.27 -8.95
N GLY A 191 5.69 0.37 -8.27
CA GLY A 191 5.91 1.82 -8.35
C GLY A 191 6.37 2.29 -9.73
N ILE A 192 6.08 3.57 -10.03
CA ILE A 192 6.47 4.25 -11.28
C ILE A 192 7.98 4.47 -11.35
N ASP A 193 8.60 4.70 -10.20
CA ASP A 193 10.05 4.74 -10.09
C ASP A 193 10.61 3.35 -10.37
N ARG A 194 11.62 3.27 -11.24
CA ARG A 194 12.40 2.06 -11.49
C ARG A 194 13.65 2.09 -10.59
N PRO A 195 13.55 1.66 -9.32
CA PRO A 195 14.72 1.57 -8.46
C PRO A 195 15.75 0.64 -9.07
N SER A 196 17.02 0.82 -8.69
CA SER A 196 18.04 -0.20 -8.93
C SER A 196 17.60 -1.55 -8.34
N PRO A 197 18.07 -2.69 -8.85
CA PRO A 197 17.73 -4.01 -8.31
C PRO A 197 17.95 -4.11 -6.79
N ASP A 198 19.04 -3.53 -6.28
CA ASP A 198 19.35 -3.52 -4.85
C ASP A 198 18.34 -2.70 -4.04
N GLN A 199 17.95 -1.53 -4.54
CA GLN A 199 16.92 -0.70 -3.90
C GLN A 199 15.55 -1.39 -3.94
N ALA A 200 15.20 -2.05 -5.04
CA ALA A 200 13.97 -2.81 -5.17
C ALA A 200 13.91 -3.98 -4.18
N MET A 201 15.01 -4.73 -4.07
CA MET A 201 15.11 -5.84 -3.12
C MET A 201 15.05 -5.34 -1.68
N SER A 202 15.79 -4.27 -1.36
CA SER A 202 15.77 -3.67 -0.03
C SER A 202 14.39 -3.13 0.35
N SER A 203 13.66 -2.51 -0.57
CA SER A 203 12.32 -1.98 -0.31
C SER A 203 11.29 -3.11 -0.10
N VAL A 204 11.37 -4.18 -0.90
CA VAL A 204 10.53 -5.37 -0.74
C VAL A 204 10.80 -6.07 0.60
N GLN A 205 12.06 -6.19 1.02
CA GLN A 205 12.42 -6.74 2.33
C GLN A 205 11.86 -5.90 3.49
N ALA A 206 11.99 -4.56 3.40
CA ALA A 206 11.46 -3.66 4.41
C ALA A 206 9.93 -3.74 4.52
N THR A 207 9.24 -3.78 3.37
CA THR A 207 7.78 -3.95 3.31
C THR A 207 7.37 -5.32 3.84
N THR A 208 8.09 -6.38 3.47
CA THR A 208 7.87 -7.75 3.97
C THR A 208 7.92 -7.78 5.49
N ALA A 209 8.96 -7.20 6.08
CA ALA A 209 9.11 -7.15 7.54
C ALA A 209 8.01 -6.31 8.21
N ARG A 210 7.58 -5.21 7.58
CA ARG A 210 6.50 -4.36 8.08
C ARG A 210 5.15 -5.09 8.08
N VAL A 211 4.81 -5.79 7.00
CA VAL A 211 3.57 -6.58 6.91
C VAL A 211 3.60 -7.76 7.88
N ALA A 212 4.72 -8.47 7.98
CA ALA A 212 4.87 -9.58 8.92
C ALA A 212 4.60 -9.15 10.37
N ARG A 213 5.21 -8.04 10.81
CA ARG A 213 4.95 -7.47 12.15
C ARG A 213 3.50 -7.07 12.34
N HIS A 214 2.91 -6.39 11.35
CA HIS A 214 1.51 -5.97 11.43
C HIS A 214 0.56 -7.18 11.56
N LEU A 215 0.77 -8.24 10.78
CA LEU A 215 -0.03 -9.46 10.86
C LEU A 215 0.14 -10.16 12.23
N ASP A 216 1.36 -10.20 12.77
CA ASP A 216 1.63 -10.72 14.11
C ASP A 216 0.92 -9.91 15.21
N GLU A 217 0.99 -8.57 15.14
CA GLU A 217 0.27 -7.64 16.02
C GLU A 217 -1.26 -7.86 15.96
N MET A 218 -1.80 -8.25 14.79
CA MET A 218 -3.22 -8.60 14.60
C MET A 218 -3.55 -10.04 15.03
N GLY A 219 -2.59 -10.79 15.57
CA GLY A 219 -2.75 -12.16 16.06
C GLY A 219 -2.90 -13.20 14.94
N ILE A 220 -2.43 -12.90 13.73
CA ILE A 220 -2.49 -13.81 12.59
C ILE A 220 -1.34 -14.82 12.67
N GLY A 221 -1.63 -16.09 12.37
CA GLY A 221 -0.63 -17.14 12.29
C GLY A 221 0.26 -16.99 11.05
N ALA A 222 1.55 -17.32 11.18
CA ALA A 222 2.55 -17.15 10.12
C ALA A 222 2.20 -17.83 8.78
N GLY A 223 1.39 -18.90 8.80
CA GLY A 223 1.04 -19.64 7.58
C GLY A 223 0.34 -18.80 6.52
N LEU A 224 -0.48 -17.81 6.90
CA LEU A 224 -1.07 -16.85 5.95
C LEU A 224 0.04 -16.12 5.17
N TRP A 225 1.03 -15.63 5.90
CA TRP A 225 2.12 -14.85 5.35
C TRP A 225 3.08 -15.70 4.51
N ILE A 226 3.33 -16.95 4.93
CA ILE A 226 4.14 -17.91 4.17
C ILE A 226 3.49 -18.19 2.81
N HIS A 227 2.19 -18.49 2.76
CA HIS A 227 1.49 -18.68 1.49
C HIS A 227 1.55 -17.44 0.59
N ALA A 228 1.46 -16.24 1.16
CA ALA A 228 1.63 -15.01 0.40
C ALA A 228 3.03 -14.96 -0.25
N LEU A 229 4.09 -15.17 0.53
CA LEU A 229 5.47 -15.08 0.05
C LEU A 229 5.85 -16.17 -0.97
N GLU A 230 5.30 -17.38 -0.85
CA GLU A 230 5.56 -18.49 -1.76
C GLU A 230 4.79 -18.37 -3.09
N THR A 231 3.80 -17.49 -3.15
CA THR A 231 2.93 -17.34 -4.32
C THR A 231 3.45 -16.25 -5.27
N PRO A 232 3.73 -16.57 -6.55
CA PRO A 232 4.11 -15.61 -7.59
C PRO A 232 3.17 -14.40 -7.66
N PRO A 233 3.64 -13.19 -8.05
CA PRO A 233 2.79 -12.00 -8.06
C PRO A 233 1.69 -12.07 -9.14
N ASN A 234 1.85 -12.95 -10.13
CA ASN A 234 0.89 -13.22 -11.19
C ASN A 234 -0.09 -14.37 -10.87
N GLN A 235 -0.14 -14.81 -9.62
CA GLN A 235 -1.01 -15.89 -9.16
C GLN A 235 -1.65 -15.52 -7.82
N LEU A 236 -2.71 -16.21 -7.45
CA LEU A 236 -3.32 -16.11 -6.13
C LEU A 236 -3.38 -17.50 -5.49
N TYR A 237 -2.94 -17.58 -4.25
CA TYR A 237 -3.25 -18.70 -3.38
C TYR A 237 -4.56 -18.42 -2.66
N TYR A 238 -5.60 -19.16 -3.02
CA TYR A 238 -6.91 -19.03 -2.38
C TYR A 238 -6.95 -19.83 -1.08
N LEU A 239 -7.32 -19.16 0.00
CA LEU A 239 -7.39 -19.79 1.32
C LEU A 239 -8.70 -20.56 1.47
N THR A 240 -8.59 -21.80 1.93
CA THR A 240 -9.74 -22.58 2.37
C THR A 240 -10.27 -22.06 3.72
N PRO A 241 -11.54 -22.33 4.07
CA PRO A 241 -12.07 -22.00 5.40
C PRO A 241 -11.23 -22.59 6.55
N ALA A 242 -10.72 -23.82 6.36
CA ALA A 242 -9.87 -24.47 7.35
C ALA A 242 -8.53 -23.76 7.55
N GLU A 243 -7.90 -23.28 6.46
CA GLU A 243 -6.67 -22.49 6.55
C GLU A 243 -6.91 -21.12 7.17
N MET A 244 -8.00 -20.44 6.80
CA MET A 244 -8.35 -19.16 7.42
C MET A 244 -8.53 -19.31 8.93
N ALA A 245 -9.19 -20.37 9.39
CA ALA A 245 -9.32 -20.66 10.82
C ALA A 245 -7.97 -21.04 11.45
N LYS A 246 -7.18 -21.93 10.82
CA LYS A 246 -5.86 -22.37 11.29
C LYS A 246 -4.89 -21.20 11.46
N TYR A 247 -4.91 -20.24 10.54
CA TYR A 247 -4.08 -19.03 10.59
C TYR A 247 -4.73 -17.90 11.38
N ARG A 248 -5.88 -18.16 12.03
CA ARG A 248 -6.63 -17.18 12.82
C ARG A 248 -7.05 -15.95 12.01
N LEU A 249 -7.15 -16.06 10.70
CA LEU A 249 -7.65 -14.97 9.84
C LEU A 249 -9.15 -14.76 10.07
N THR A 250 -9.92 -15.84 10.24
CA THR A 250 -11.29 -15.77 10.75
C THR A 250 -11.31 -16.05 12.26
N THR A 251 -12.20 -15.37 12.99
CA THR A 251 -12.42 -15.58 14.43
C THR A 251 -13.65 -16.41 14.72
N ASP A 252 -14.58 -16.49 13.77
CA ASP A 252 -15.79 -17.28 13.91
C ASP A 252 -15.47 -18.74 13.61
N ALA A 253 -15.77 -19.63 14.57
CA ALA A 253 -15.59 -21.06 14.36
C ALA A 253 -16.51 -21.51 13.23
N THR A 254 -15.94 -21.85 12.06
CA THR A 254 -16.68 -22.59 11.04
C THR A 254 -17.12 -23.91 11.67
N PRO A 255 -18.41 -24.26 11.71
CA PRO A 255 -18.82 -25.61 12.07
C PRO A 255 -18.10 -26.56 11.11
N ALA A 256 -17.25 -27.43 11.64
CA ALA A 256 -16.60 -28.46 10.84
C ALA A 256 -17.70 -29.21 10.08
N ALA A 257 -17.57 -29.27 8.75
CA ALA A 257 -18.44 -30.09 7.93
C ALA A 257 -18.39 -31.51 8.50
N THR A 258 -19.51 -31.97 9.04
CA THR A 258 -19.65 -33.35 9.50
C THR A 258 -19.45 -34.24 8.27
N PRO A 259 -18.56 -35.25 8.31
CA PRO A 259 -18.44 -36.17 7.18
C PRO A 259 -19.80 -36.84 7.00
N SER A 260 -20.38 -36.79 5.80
CA SER A 260 -21.54 -37.61 5.52
C SER A 260 -21.11 -39.06 5.61
N ALA A 261 -21.66 -39.80 6.58
CA ALA A 261 -21.53 -41.24 6.64
C ALA A 261 -22.07 -41.81 5.32
N GLY A 262 -21.19 -42.47 4.57
CA GLY A 262 -21.51 -43.41 3.50
C GLY A 262 -21.13 -44.81 3.94
#